data_AF-A0A2M6XVR4-F1
#
_entry.id   AF-A0A2M6XVR4-F1
#
_cell.length_a   1.000
_cell.length_b   1.000
_cell.length_c   1.000
_cell.angle_alpha   90.00
_cell.angle_beta   90.00
_cell.angle_gamma   90.00
#
_symmetry.space_group_name_H-M   'P 1'
#
loop_
_entity.id
_entity.type
_entity.pdbx_description
1 polymer ?
#
loop_
_entity_poly.entity_id
_entity_poly.type
_entity_poly.pdbx_seq_one_letter_code
_entity_poly.pdbx_strand_id
1 'polypeptide(L)'
;MQKKIIALAVAAAFSAPAFAEVTVYGVVDGLVASVSGDGQKSDMQALSGGLASSRIGIVGVEDLDNGMKAVAKVEYALDTETAGGIGNARQQMLALAGGFGTFATGYLQTTGYDWAVKFDPTAGSFVSPLQSMTRGGVFLVGSATIAARAQRALAYISP
;
A
#
# COMPACT_ATOMS: atom_id res chain seq x y z
N MET A 1 24.79 -31.93 24.71
CA MET A 1 23.49 -31.45 25.21
C MET A 1 23.54 -29.99 25.67
N GLN A 2 24.61 -29.54 26.32
CA GLN A 2 24.77 -28.16 26.84
C GLN A 2 24.62 -27.04 25.78
N LYS A 3 25.11 -27.25 24.54
CA LYS A 3 25.01 -26.25 23.46
C LYS A 3 23.56 -25.88 23.09
N LYS A 4 22.62 -26.83 23.20
CA LYS A 4 21.19 -26.59 22.91
C LYS A 4 20.50 -25.81 24.03
N ILE A 5 20.90 -26.05 25.28
CA ILE A 5 20.39 -25.34 26.45
C ILE A 5 20.88 -23.89 26.44
N ILE A 6 22.14 -23.65 26.05
CA ILE A 6 22.69 -22.30 25.91
C ILE A 6 21.95 -21.52 24.81
N ALA A 7 21.71 -22.13 23.64
CA ALA A 7 20.95 -21.47 22.57
C ALA A 7 19.52 -21.10 22.98
N LEU A 8 18.85 -21.98 23.74
CA LEU A 8 17.49 -21.72 24.25
C LEU A 8 17.49 -20.64 25.34
N ALA A 9 18.48 -20.63 26.23
CA ALA A 9 18.63 -19.61 27.27
C ALA A 9 18.94 -18.23 26.67
N VAL A 10 19.73 -18.18 25.60
CA VAL A 10 20.00 -16.96 24.82
C VAL A 10 18.71 -16.48 24.15
N ALA A 11 17.96 -17.36 23.48
CA ALA A 11 16.68 -17.00 22.86
C ALA A 11 15.64 -16.51 23.90
N ALA A 12 15.61 -17.13 25.08
CA ALA A 12 14.74 -16.71 26.18
C ALA A 12 15.18 -15.39 26.84
N ALA A 13 16.49 -15.12 26.91
CA ALA A 13 17.01 -13.87 27.45
C ALA A 13 16.76 -12.66 26.53
N PHE A 14 16.62 -12.89 25.23
CA PHE A 14 16.20 -11.89 24.24
C PHE A 14 14.68 -11.80 24.04
N SER A 15 13.91 -12.64 24.73
CA SER A 15 12.45 -12.56 24.80
C SER A 15 12.01 -11.48 25.81
N ALA A 16 12.42 -10.22 25.59
CA ALA A 16 11.65 -9.12 26.13
C ALA A 16 10.27 -9.15 25.46
N PRO A 17 9.17 -8.81 26.16
CA PRO A 17 7.90 -8.57 25.50
C PRO A 17 8.07 -7.35 24.59
N ALA A 18 8.46 -7.59 23.34
CA ALA A 18 8.47 -6.58 22.30
C ALA A 18 7.00 -6.33 21.93
N PHE A 19 6.46 -5.22 22.40
CA PHE A 19 5.15 -4.77 21.93
C PHE A 19 5.39 -4.12 20.58
N ALA A 20 4.95 -4.77 19.51
CA ALA A 20 4.85 -4.13 18.21
C ALA A 20 3.96 -2.89 18.35
N GLU A 21 4.41 -1.76 17.81
CA GLU A 21 3.57 -0.58 17.66
C GLU A 21 2.58 -0.86 16.53
N VAL A 22 1.30 -0.92 16.87
CA VAL A 22 0.22 -1.19 15.90
C VAL A 22 -0.59 0.08 15.69
N THR A 23 -0.62 0.56 14.46
CA THR A 23 -1.40 1.71 14.03
C THR A 23 -2.49 1.27 13.08
N VAL A 24 -3.74 1.58 13.43
CA VAL A 24 -4.86 1.58 12.48
C VAL A 24 -4.93 2.95 11.81
N TYR A 25 -4.95 2.98 10.49
CA TYR A 25 -5.00 4.21 9.70
C TYR A 25 -5.99 4.06 8.55
N GLY A 26 -6.36 5.18 7.95
CA GLY A 26 -7.24 5.18 6.80
C GLY A 26 -7.53 6.58 6.29
N VAL A 27 -8.22 6.64 5.17
CA VAL A 27 -8.79 7.85 4.59
C VAL A 27 -10.18 7.50 4.08
N VAL A 28 -11.14 8.35 4.39
CA VAL A 28 -12.47 8.36 3.76
C VAL A 28 -12.56 9.65 2.98
N ASP A 29 -12.62 9.53 1.66
CA ASP A 29 -12.75 10.64 0.72
C ASP A 29 -13.99 10.41 -0.15
N GLY A 30 -14.66 11.49 -0.53
CA GLY A 30 -15.88 11.47 -1.31
C GLY A 30 -15.94 12.69 -2.23
N LEU A 31 -16.42 12.46 -3.45
CA LEU A 31 -16.47 13.44 -4.52
C LEU A 31 -17.91 13.57 -5.03
N VAL A 32 -18.38 14.79 -5.25
CA VAL A 32 -19.56 15.03 -6.08
C VAL A 32 -19.08 15.55 -7.43
N ALA A 33 -19.40 14.85 -8.51
CA ALA A 33 -18.95 15.17 -9.86
C ALA A 33 -20.09 15.13 -10.87
N SER A 34 -20.00 15.99 -11.89
CA SER A 34 -20.77 15.85 -13.11
C SER A 34 -20.03 14.87 -14.03
N VAL A 35 -20.63 13.71 -14.30
CA VAL A 35 -19.99 12.62 -15.05
C VAL A 35 -20.74 12.38 -16.35
N SER A 36 -20.01 12.27 -17.46
CA SER A 36 -20.55 11.94 -18.77
C SER A 36 -19.73 10.83 -19.40
N GLY A 37 -20.40 9.82 -19.96
CA GLY A 37 -19.74 8.73 -20.68
C GLY A 37 -19.45 9.05 -22.16
N ASP A 38 -20.23 9.94 -22.76
CA ASP A 38 -20.20 10.27 -24.21
C ASP A 38 -20.01 11.76 -24.51
N GLY A 39 -19.93 12.60 -23.47
CA GLY A 39 -19.84 14.06 -23.56
C GLY A 39 -21.12 14.76 -23.98
N GLN A 40 -22.24 14.04 -24.20
CA GLN A 40 -23.51 14.61 -24.67
C GLN A 40 -24.51 14.83 -23.53
N LYS A 41 -24.52 13.93 -22.54
CA LYS A 41 -25.34 14.05 -21.33
C LYS A 41 -24.50 13.77 -20.09
N SER A 42 -24.71 14.54 -19.04
CA SER A 42 -24.01 14.37 -17.76
C SER A 42 -24.99 14.21 -16.62
N ASP A 43 -24.65 13.33 -15.67
CA ASP A 43 -25.36 13.15 -14.41
C ASP A 43 -24.50 13.62 -13.24
N MET A 44 -25.15 14.16 -12.21
CA MET A 44 -24.49 14.45 -10.94
C MET A 44 -24.40 13.16 -10.11
N GLN A 45 -23.19 12.75 -9.78
CA GLN A 45 -22.92 11.53 -9.03
C GLN A 45 -22.09 11.83 -7.79
N ALA A 46 -22.41 11.14 -6.68
CA ALA A 46 -21.53 11.03 -5.53
C ALA A 46 -20.68 9.77 -5.72
N LEU A 47 -19.36 9.94 -5.61
CA LEU A 47 -18.36 8.91 -5.85
C LEU A 47 -17.49 8.71 -4.62
N SER A 48 -17.00 7.49 -4.43
CA SER A 48 -16.02 7.16 -3.40
C SER A 48 -14.62 7.54 -3.85
N GLY A 49 -13.89 8.18 -2.94
CA GLY A 49 -12.62 8.82 -3.24
C GLY A 49 -12.82 10.17 -3.92
N GLY A 50 -11.80 10.62 -4.62
CA GLY A 50 -11.81 11.90 -5.30
C GLY A 50 -10.38 12.34 -5.55
N LEU A 51 -9.73 12.82 -4.48
CA LEU A 51 -8.31 13.16 -4.44
C LEU A 51 -7.46 12.01 -3.86
N ALA A 52 -8.02 11.22 -2.96
CA ALA A 52 -7.43 10.02 -2.41
C ALA A 52 -8.35 8.82 -2.63
N SER A 53 -7.78 7.64 -2.86
CA SER A 53 -8.57 6.41 -2.79
C SER A 53 -8.90 6.09 -1.33
N SER A 54 -10.20 6.05 -1.02
CA SER A 54 -10.73 5.62 0.28
C SER A 54 -10.21 4.25 0.67
N ARG A 55 -9.71 4.12 1.90
CA ARG A 55 -8.98 2.94 2.38
C ARG A 55 -8.90 2.87 3.90
N ILE A 56 -8.76 1.66 4.39
CA ILE A 56 -8.41 1.36 5.78
C ILE A 56 -7.24 0.40 5.81
N GLY A 57 -6.36 0.54 6.78
CA GLY A 57 -5.23 -0.35 6.95
C GLY A 57 -4.74 -0.42 8.39
N ILE A 58 -3.93 -1.43 8.61
CA ILE A 58 -3.23 -1.69 9.86
C ILE A 58 -1.76 -1.84 9.49
N VAL A 59 -0.90 -1.14 10.22
CA VAL A 59 0.55 -1.33 10.16
C VAL A 59 1.04 -1.69 11.56
N GLY A 60 1.84 -2.74 11.65
CA GLY A 60 2.58 -3.12 12.84
C GLY A 60 4.06 -2.93 12.58
N VAL A 61 4.77 -2.31 13.52
CA VAL A 61 6.23 -2.17 13.51
C VAL A 61 6.79 -2.73 14.80
N GLU A 62 7.70 -3.69 14.69
CA GLU A 62 8.39 -4.28 15.83
C GLU A 62 9.89 -3.98 15.72
N ASP A 63 10.44 -3.36 16.77
CA ASP A 63 11.87 -3.13 16.88
C ASP A 63 12.57 -4.42 17.27
N LEU A 64 13.47 -4.90 16.42
CA LEU A 64 14.23 -6.15 16.62
C LEU A 64 15.61 -5.88 17.22
N ASP A 65 15.80 -4.69 17.81
CA ASP A 65 17.08 -4.16 18.31
C ASP A 65 18.15 -3.95 17.20
N ASN A 66 19.29 -3.36 17.56
CA ASN A 66 20.44 -3.09 16.67
C ASN A 66 20.07 -2.33 15.37
N GLY A 67 19.03 -1.49 15.43
CA GLY A 67 18.55 -0.73 14.28
C GLY A 67 17.74 -1.52 13.26
N MET A 68 17.35 -2.77 13.56
CA MET A 68 16.46 -3.57 12.71
C MET A 68 15.00 -3.43 13.13
N LYS A 69 14.09 -3.48 12.14
CA LYS A 69 12.64 -3.42 12.34
C LYS A 69 11.95 -4.48 11.49
N ALA A 70 11.00 -5.22 12.06
CA ALA A 70 10.00 -5.97 11.31
C ALA A 70 8.78 -5.08 11.07
N VAL A 71 8.24 -5.13 9.86
CA VAL A 71 7.04 -4.36 9.48
C VAL A 71 6.01 -5.30 8.87
N ALA A 72 4.79 -5.24 9.38
CA ALA A 72 3.64 -5.92 8.80
C ALA A 72 2.59 -4.87 8.41
N LYS A 73 2.03 -4.95 7.20
CA LYS A 73 1.00 -4.03 6.72
C LYS A 73 -0.10 -4.81 6.02
N VAL A 74 -1.34 -4.48 6.33
CA VAL A 74 -2.53 -4.89 5.57
C VAL A 74 -3.38 -3.67 5.29
N GLU A 75 -3.79 -3.49 4.05
CA GLU A 75 -4.60 -2.36 3.61
C GLU A 75 -5.69 -2.85 2.66
N TYR A 76 -6.89 -2.27 2.78
CA TYR A 76 -8.05 -2.57 1.95
C TYR A 76 -8.67 -1.26 1.43
N ALA A 77 -9.28 -1.32 0.25
CA ALA A 77 -10.11 -0.24 -0.24
C ALA A 77 -11.40 -0.14 0.58
N LEU A 78 -11.93 1.08 0.72
CA LEU A 78 -13.26 1.33 1.25
C LEU A 78 -14.15 1.86 0.14
N ASP A 79 -15.35 1.30 0.04
CA ASP A 79 -16.44 1.81 -0.78
C ASP A 79 -17.38 2.63 0.10
N THR A 80 -17.54 3.91 -0.26
CA THR A 80 -18.39 4.87 0.43
C THR A 80 -19.53 5.39 -0.44
N GLU A 81 -19.64 4.90 -1.69
CA GLU A 81 -20.69 5.27 -2.65
C GLU A 81 -21.80 4.22 -2.71
N THR A 82 -21.49 2.95 -2.44
CA THR A 82 -22.47 1.85 -2.40
C THR A 82 -22.47 1.10 -1.06
N ALA A 83 -23.26 0.02 -0.97
CA ALA A 83 -23.27 -0.90 0.16
C ALA A 83 -22.04 -1.86 0.19
N GLY A 84 -20.94 -1.51 -0.47
CA GLY A 84 -19.77 -2.37 -0.64
C GLY A 84 -18.83 -2.46 0.57
N GLY A 85 -18.75 -1.43 1.42
CA GLY A 85 -17.95 -1.46 2.66
C GLY A 85 -16.45 -1.70 2.42
N ILE A 86 -15.87 -2.76 3.01
CA ILE A 86 -14.47 -3.14 2.79
C ILE A 86 -14.35 -3.91 1.48
N GLY A 87 -13.66 -3.30 0.51
CA GLY A 87 -13.49 -3.84 -0.84
C GLY A 87 -12.14 -4.55 -1.06
N ASN A 88 -11.61 -4.41 -2.28
CA ASN A 88 -10.41 -5.09 -2.72
C ASN A 88 -9.19 -4.83 -1.83
N ALA A 89 -8.35 -5.85 -1.68
CA ALA A 89 -7.05 -5.71 -1.04
C ALA A 89 -6.18 -4.67 -1.75
N ARG A 90 -5.47 -3.88 -0.95
CA ARG A 90 -4.42 -2.96 -1.37
C ARG A 90 -3.07 -3.55 -0.95
N GLN A 91 -2.17 -2.79 -0.33
CA GLN A 91 -0.86 -3.33 0.04
C GLN A 91 -0.99 -4.35 1.19
N GLN A 92 -0.44 -5.55 0.98
CA GLN A 92 -0.27 -6.57 2.01
C GLN A 92 1.19 -6.96 2.04
N MET A 93 1.91 -6.54 3.08
CA MET A 93 3.37 -6.54 3.10
C MET A 93 3.89 -7.09 4.43
N LEU A 94 4.91 -7.93 4.32
CA LEU A 94 5.85 -8.22 5.40
C LEU A 94 7.21 -7.70 4.97
N ALA A 95 7.92 -7.01 5.85
CA ALA A 95 9.23 -6.45 5.55
C ALA A 95 10.18 -6.51 6.74
N LEU A 96 11.47 -6.57 6.43
CA LEU A 96 12.57 -6.41 7.37
C LEU A 96 13.39 -5.19 6.91
N ALA A 97 13.50 -4.20 7.77
CA ALA A 97 14.23 -2.96 7.53
C ALA A 97 15.42 -2.83 8.49
N GLY A 98 16.49 -2.19 8.04
CA GLY A 98 17.65 -1.85 8.87
C GLY A 98 18.69 -1.05 8.10
N GLY A 99 19.93 -0.98 8.60
CA GLY A 99 21.03 -0.27 7.92
C GLY A 99 21.37 -0.79 6.52
N PHE A 100 20.92 -2.00 6.17
CA PHE A 100 21.06 -2.59 4.84
C PHE A 100 19.96 -2.18 3.85
N GLY A 101 18.96 -1.39 4.28
CA GLY A 101 17.76 -1.06 3.49
C GLY A 101 16.54 -1.87 3.96
N THR A 102 15.60 -2.11 3.06
CA THR A 102 14.35 -2.84 3.34
C THR A 102 14.16 -3.98 2.36
N PHE A 103 13.98 -5.19 2.87
CA PHE A 103 13.49 -6.33 2.09
C PHE A 103 12.01 -6.54 2.41
N ALA A 104 11.16 -6.66 1.38
CA ALA A 104 9.73 -6.82 1.53
C ALA A 104 9.16 -7.94 0.66
N THR A 105 8.09 -8.58 1.12
CA THR A 105 7.34 -9.59 0.39
C THR A 105 5.84 -9.42 0.55
N GLY A 106 5.08 -9.82 -0.48
CA GLY A 106 3.62 -9.93 -0.40
C GLY A 106 2.90 -9.43 -1.64
N TYR A 107 1.74 -8.81 -1.44
CA TYR A 107 1.02 -8.07 -2.48
C TYR A 107 1.45 -6.60 -2.40
N LEU A 108 2.51 -6.28 -3.14
CA LEU A 108 3.26 -5.04 -2.98
C LEU A 108 2.90 -4.02 -4.03
N GLN A 109 2.94 -2.74 -3.65
CA GLN A 109 2.91 -1.65 -4.60
C GLN A 109 4.13 -1.73 -5.54
N THR A 110 3.92 -1.46 -6.82
CA THR A 110 5.01 -1.53 -7.80
C THR A 110 5.78 -0.23 -7.86
N THR A 111 7.07 -0.31 -8.17
CA THR A 111 7.92 0.87 -8.36
C THR A 111 7.40 1.79 -9.48
N GLY A 112 6.79 1.21 -10.52
CA GLY A 112 6.13 1.98 -11.58
C GLY A 112 4.96 2.81 -11.04
N TYR A 113 4.16 2.25 -10.13
CA TYR A 113 3.07 2.99 -9.49
C TYR A 113 3.60 4.06 -8.54
N ASP A 114 4.61 3.75 -7.72
CA ASP A 114 5.23 4.72 -6.82
C ASP A 114 5.79 5.93 -7.58
N TRP A 115 6.45 5.67 -8.71
CA TRP A 115 6.94 6.72 -9.60
C TRP A 115 5.78 7.54 -10.19
N ALA A 116 4.78 6.88 -10.76
CA ALA A 116 3.66 7.55 -11.41
C ALA A 116 2.91 8.49 -10.45
N VAL A 117 2.64 8.03 -9.22
CA VAL A 117 1.96 8.84 -8.20
C VAL A 117 2.83 9.98 -7.71
N LYS A 118 4.15 9.78 -7.57
CA LYS A 118 5.07 10.82 -7.08
C LYS A 118 5.15 12.03 -8.02
N PHE A 119 5.01 11.82 -9.33
CA PHE A 119 5.12 12.87 -10.35
C PHE A 119 3.76 13.32 -10.92
N ASP A 120 2.66 12.87 -10.31
CA ASP A 120 1.31 13.33 -10.61
C ASP A 120 0.89 14.39 -9.57
N PRO A 121 0.56 15.63 -9.96
CA PRO A 121 0.16 16.69 -9.02
C PRO A 121 -1.11 16.35 -8.23
N THR A 122 -1.88 15.36 -8.69
CA THR A 122 -3.08 14.86 -8.04
C THR A 122 -2.90 13.42 -7.52
N ALA A 123 -1.66 12.94 -7.39
CA ALA A 123 -1.31 11.68 -6.73
C ALA A 123 -2.10 10.44 -7.20
N GLY A 124 -2.38 10.32 -8.50
CA GLY A 124 -3.11 9.20 -9.08
C GLY A 124 -4.62 9.22 -8.80
N SER A 125 -5.17 10.39 -8.48
CA SER A 125 -6.60 10.56 -8.13
C SER A 125 -7.55 10.44 -9.31
N PHE A 126 -8.87 10.55 -9.04
CA PHE A 126 -9.90 10.48 -10.08
C PHE A 126 -9.73 11.57 -11.15
N VAL A 127 -9.26 12.75 -10.74
CA VAL A 127 -9.04 13.92 -11.63
C VAL A 127 -7.63 13.97 -12.21
N SER A 128 -6.82 12.91 -12.01
CA SER A 128 -5.48 12.84 -12.55
C SER A 128 -5.48 12.76 -14.08
N PRO A 129 -4.83 13.72 -14.78
CA PRO A 129 -4.65 13.62 -16.21
C PRO A 129 -3.87 12.35 -16.61
N LEU A 130 -2.89 11.95 -15.80
CA LEU A 130 -2.10 10.73 -16.02
C LEU A 130 -2.97 9.47 -15.92
N GLN A 131 -3.88 9.41 -14.94
CA GLN A 131 -4.84 8.30 -14.84
C GLN A 131 -5.86 8.33 -15.97
N SER A 132 -6.42 9.50 -16.31
CA SER A 132 -7.39 9.64 -17.41
C SER A 132 -6.80 9.22 -18.76
N MET A 133 -5.52 9.51 -19.02
CA MET A 133 -4.83 9.09 -20.25
C MET A 133 -4.51 7.58 -20.26
N THR A 134 -4.27 6.97 -19.10
CA THR A 134 -3.88 5.55 -19.02
C THR A 134 -5.07 4.58 -18.88
N ARG A 135 -6.28 5.05 -18.52
CA ARG A 135 -7.52 4.25 -18.47
C ARG A 135 -7.94 3.64 -19.82
N GLY A 136 -7.29 4.03 -20.93
CA GLY A 136 -7.50 3.46 -22.28
C GLY A 136 -6.23 3.06 -23.04
N GLY A 137 -5.04 3.15 -22.43
CA GLY A 137 -3.77 2.73 -23.04
C GLY A 137 -2.72 3.83 -23.21
N VAL A 138 -1.47 3.43 -22.95
CA VAL A 138 -0.21 4.00 -23.47
C VAL A 138 0.16 5.41 -22.99
N PHE A 139 0.76 5.49 -21.79
CA PHE A 139 1.88 6.40 -21.55
C PHE A 139 3.18 5.59 -21.57
N LEU A 140 4.08 5.94 -22.48
CA LEU A 140 5.25 5.17 -22.93
C LEU A 140 6.46 5.39 -22.01
N VAL A 141 6.61 4.58 -20.96
CA VAL A 141 7.88 3.91 -20.60
C VAL A 141 7.52 2.60 -19.87
N GLY A 142 7.76 1.45 -20.51
CA GLY A 142 7.60 0.11 -19.91
C GLY A 142 6.22 -0.53 -20.12
N SER A 143 6.08 -1.22 -21.24
CA SER A 143 4.90 -1.98 -21.71
C SER A 143 4.25 -2.90 -20.68
N ALA A 144 3.15 -2.42 -20.08
CA ALA A 144 1.92 -3.11 -19.64
C ALA A 144 1.13 -2.04 -18.86
N THR A 145 -0.18 -2.20 -18.64
CA THR A 145 -0.85 -1.50 -17.53
C THR A 145 0.09 -1.50 -16.33
N ILE A 146 0.50 -0.35 -15.80
CA ILE A 146 1.29 -0.31 -14.57
C ILE A 146 0.41 -0.97 -13.52
N ALA A 147 0.63 -2.25 -13.28
CA ALA A 147 -0.11 -2.96 -12.26
C ALA A 147 0.21 -2.21 -10.97
N ALA A 148 -0.78 -1.54 -10.39
CA ALA A 148 -0.57 -0.74 -9.19
C ALA A 148 0.09 -1.58 -8.09
N ARG A 149 -0.14 -2.90 -8.13
CA ARG A 149 0.43 -3.88 -7.21
C ARG A 149 0.80 -5.17 -7.94
N ALA A 150 1.83 -5.85 -7.44
CA ALA A 150 2.28 -7.15 -7.90
C ALA A 150 2.03 -8.22 -6.82
N GLN A 151 1.44 -9.35 -7.22
CA GLN A 151 1.19 -10.48 -6.33
C GLN A 151 2.44 -11.32 -6.13
N ARG A 152 2.63 -11.86 -4.92
CA ARG A 152 3.77 -12.74 -4.57
C ARG A 152 5.11 -12.08 -4.88
N ALA A 153 5.17 -10.76 -4.73
CA ALA A 153 6.33 -9.97 -5.08
C ALA A 153 7.38 -10.05 -3.97
N LEU A 154 8.65 -10.01 -4.37
CA LEU A 154 9.79 -9.70 -3.52
C LEU A 154 10.33 -8.35 -3.94
N ALA A 155 10.66 -7.49 -2.98
CA ALA A 155 11.23 -6.18 -3.22
C ALA A 155 12.41 -5.93 -2.30
N TYR A 156 13.40 -5.21 -2.83
CA TYR A 156 14.49 -4.64 -2.05
C TYR A 156 14.57 -3.14 -2.32
N ILE A 157 14.65 -2.35 -1.26
CA ILE A 157 14.76 -0.90 -1.29
C ILE A 157 16.06 -0.55 -0.57
N SER A 158 17.00 0.07 -1.27
CA SER A 158 18.27 0.49 -0.68
C SER A 158 18.06 1.60 0.37
N PRO A 159 19.02 1.81 1.29
CA PRO A 159 19.02 2.97 2.20
C PRO A 159 18.87 4.31 1.48
#